data_AF-A0A3C0G158-F1
#
_entry.id   AF-A0A3C0G158-F1
#
_cell.length_a   1.000
_cell.length_b   1.000
_cell.length_c   1.000
_cell.angle_alpha   90.00
_cell.angle_beta   90.00
_cell.angle_gamma   90.00
#
_symmetry.space_group_name_H-M   'P 1'
#
loop_
_entity.id
_entity.type
_entity.pdbx_description
1 polymer ?
#
loop_
_entity_poly.entity_id
_entity_poly.type
_entity_poly.pdbx_seq_one_letter_code
_entity_poly.pdbx_strand_id
1 'polypeptide(L)' 'AGAVMMALQKSLLEQSDIVPVIKGFEFVPATDEEGEEAQLFIKNPPLVKFNEETSPFMEESEEDGE' A
#
# COMPACT_ATOMS: atom_id res chain seq x y z
N ALA A 1 -3.96 5.50 2.76
CA ALA A 1 -4.14 4.23 3.51
C ALA A 1 -3.22 3.10 3.05
N GLY A 2 -3.10 2.80 1.75
CA GLY A 2 -2.38 1.61 1.25
C GLY A 2 -0.90 1.48 1.66
N ALA A 3 -0.12 2.57 1.69
CA ALA A 3 1.30 2.49 2.06
C ALA A 3 1.55 2.05 3.52
N VAL A 4 0.64 2.37 4.45
CA VAL A 4 0.71 1.88 5.84
C VAL A 4 0.45 0.37 5.88
N MET A 5 -0.54 -0.11 5.11
CA MET A 5 -0.80 -1.55 4.98
C MET A 5 0.40 -2.28 4.36
N MET A 6 1.05 -1.69 3.35
CA MET A 6 2.27 -2.26 2.76
C MET A 6 3.43 -2.31 3.76
N ALA A 7 3.63 -1.28 4.60
CA ALA A 7 4.64 -1.32 5.65
C ALA A 7 4.36 -2.45 6.66
N LEU A 8 3.10 -2.63 7.05
CA LEU A 8 2.70 -3.73 7.93
C LEU A 8 2.96 -5.09 7.28
N GLN A 9 2.52 -5.28 6.03
CA GLN A 9 2.74 -6.53 5.30
C GLN A 9 4.23 -6.86 5.18
N LYS A 10 5.06 -5.87 4.83
CA LYS A 10 6.52 -6.03 4.78
C LYS A 10 7.09 -6.46 6.14
N SER A 11 6.70 -5.79 7.20
CA SER A 11 7.20 -6.06 8.56
C SER A 11 6.83 -7.46 9.03
N LEU A 12 5.63 -7.93 8.69
CA LEU A 12 5.17 -9.29 9.00
C LEU A 12 5.93 -10.35 8.20
N LEU A 13 6.13 -10.14 6.90
CA LEU A 13 6.85 -11.08 6.02
C LEU A 13 8.34 -11.18 6.35
N GLU A 14 8.98 -10.05 6.63
CA GLU A 14 10.41 -9.97 6.93
C GLU A 14 10.71 -10.11 8.44
N GLN A 15 9.68 -10.27 9.28
CA GLN A 15 9.78 -10.28 10.75
C GLN A 15 10.61 -9.10 11.30
N SER A 16 10.39 -7.91 10.75
CA SER A 16 11.13 -6.69 11.07
C SER A 16 10.28 -5.69 11.86
N ASP A 17 10.93 -4.77 12.58
CA ASP A 17 10.23 -3.67 13.25
C ASP A 17 9.66 -2.69 12.20
N ILE A 18 8.39 -2.33 12.34
CA ILE A 18 7.67 -1.42 11.46
C ILE A 18 8.01 0.05 11.71
N VAL A 19 8.46 0.40 12.92
CA VAL A 19 8.68 1.79 13.34
C VAL A 19 9.70 2.52 12.44
N PRO A 20 10.86 1.94 12.06
CA PRO A 20 11.80 2.56 11.13
C PRO A 20 11.19 2.84 9.76
N VAL A 21 10.30 1.97 9.27
CA VAL A 21 9.66 2.12 7.95
C VAL A 21 8.72 3.32 7.95
N ILE A 22 7.85 3.43 8.95
CA ILE A 22 6.89 4.54 9.06
C ILE A 22 7.61 5.87 9.28
N LYS A 23 8.67 5.90 10.10
CA LYS A 23 9.49 7.10 10.30
C LYS A 23 10.19 7.58 9.03
N GLY A 24 10.43 6.68 8.08
CA GLY A 24 11.02 7.00 6.78
C GLY A 24 10.04 7.53 5.74
N PHE A 25 8.74 7.62 6.03
CA PHE A 25 7.74 8.09 5.06
C PHE A 25 7.90 9.58 4.73
N GLU A 26 7.95 9.86 3.44
CA GLU A 26 7.95 11.21 2.87
C GLU A 26 6.51 11.62 2.58
N PHE A 27 5.92 12.34 3.53
CA PHE A 27 4.56 12.85 3.41
C PHE A 27 4.51 14.13 2.59
N VAL A 28 3.51 14.23 1.70
CA VAL A 28 3.18 15.47 1.00
C VAL A 28 1.69 15.78 1.12
N PRO A 29 1.32 17.07 1.28
CA PRO A 29 -0.07 17.47 1.29
C PRO A 29 -0.69 17.24 -0.09
N ALA A 30 -1.85 16.60 -0.09
CA ALA A 30 -2.83 16.67 -1.14
C ALA A 30 -3.69 17.91 -0.87
N THR A 31 -3.88 18.74 -1.88
CA THR A 31 -4.96 19.73 -1.86
C THR A 31 -6.18 19.03 -2.45
N ASP A 32 -7.31 19.04 -1.77
CA ASP A 32 -8.58 18.80 -2.44
C ASP A 32 -8.97 20.11 -3.16
N GLU A 33 -9.76 20.00 -4.23
CA GLU A 33 -10.17 21.19 -5.01
C GLU A 33 -11.24 22.01 -4.26
N GLU A 34 -11.74 21.50 -3.12
CA GLU A 34 -12.92 22.00 -2.41
C GLU A 34 -12.64 22.49 -0.97
N GLY A 35 -11.40 22.45 -0.49
CA GLY A 35 -10.98 23.10 0.76
C GLY A 35 -11.28 22.31 2.04
N GLU A 36 -11.57 21.01 1.94
CA GLU A 36 -11.80 20.11 3.08
C GLU A 36 -10.61 19.16 3.28
N GLU A 37 -10.31 18.87 4.55
CA GLU A 37 -9.13 18.16 5.08
C GLU A 37 -8.04 17.70 4.08
N ALA A 38 -6.91 18.44 4.08
CA ALA A 38 -5.71 18.11 3.32
C ALA A 38 -5.30 16.64 3.55
N GLN A 39 -5.50 15.78 2.53
CA GLN A 39 -5.06 14.40 2.59
C GLN A 39 -3.53 14.35 2.57
N LEU A 40 -2.92 13.30 3.13
CA LEU A 40 -1.46 13.12 3.09
C LEU A 40 -1.11 11.95 2.17
N PHE A 41 -0.33 12.23 1.12
CA PHE A 41 0.26 11.21 0.27
C PHE A 41 1.66 10.83 0.74
N ILE A 42 2.05 9.58 0.54
CA ILE A 42 3.40 9.07 0.83
C ILE A 42 4.11 8.90 -0.52
N LYS A 43 5.22 9.62 -0.74
CA LYS A 43 5.98 9.59 -2.00
C LYS A 43 6.87 8.37 -2.16
N ASN A 44 7.26 7.75 -1.06
CA ASN A 44 8.19 6.63 -0.99
C ASN A 44 7.55 5.41 -0.30
N PRO A 45 6.44 4.86 -0.85
CA PRO A 45 5.82 3.67 -0.26
C PRO A 45 6.80 2.50 -0.24
N PRO A 46 6.74 1.62 0.78
CA PRO A 46 7.66 0.50 0.90
C PRO A 46 7.33 -0.58 -0.14
N LEU A 47 8.37 -1.20 -0.71
CA LEU A 47 8.23 -2.34 -1.60
C LEU A 47 8.02 -3.62 -0.79
N VAL A 48 6.95 -4.36 -1.10
CA VAL A 48 6.66 -5.70 -0.57
C VAL A 48 7.00 -6.71 -1.65
N LYS A 49 7.91 -7.65 -1.36
CA LYS A 49 8.27 -8.72 -2.29
C LYS A 49 7.45 -9.96 -1.96
N PHE A 50 6.63 -10.39 -2.89
CA PHE A 50 5.96 -11.70 -2.83
C PHE A 50 6.87 -12.73 -3.51
N ASN A 51 7.01 -13.91 -2.90
CA ASN A 51 7.73 -15.01 -3.55
C ASN A 51 6.86 -15.53 -4.73
N GLU A 52 7.47 -16.11 -5.76
CA GLU A 52 6.76 -16.54 -6.98
C GLU A 52 5.65 -17.60 -6.72
N GLU A 53 5.60 -18.21 -5.54
CA GLU A 53 4.53 -19.12 -5.10
C GLU A 53 3.22 -18.40 -4.75
N THR A 54 3.22 -17.07 -4.69
CA THR A 54 2.02 -16.27 -4.46
C THR A 54 1.34 -16.01 -5.81
N SER A 55 0.71 -17.04 -6.37
CA SER A 55 -0.21 -16.87 -7.51
C SER A 55 -1.33 -15.91 -7.10
N PRO A 56 -1.50 -14.75 -7.74
CA PRO A 56 -2.68 -13.93 -7.50
C PRO A 56 -3.90 -14.75 -7.90
N PHE A 57 -4.81 -15.00 -6.96
CA PHE A 57 -6.19 -15.36 -7.27
C PHE A 57 -6.80 -14.16 -8.01
N MET A 58 -6.56 -14.07 -9.32
CA MET A 58 -7.52 -13.43 -10.21
C MET A 58 -8.69 -14.40 -10.29
N GLU A 59 -9.77 -14.11 -9.58
CA GLU A 59 -11.08 -14.62 -9.95
C GLU A 59 -11.29 -14.20 -11.42
N GLU A 60 -11.37 -15.19 -12.32
CA GLU A 60 -12.05 -14.99 -13.59
C GLU A 60 -13.46 -14.48 -13.25
N SER A 61 -13.70 -13.20 -13.47
CA SER A 61 -15.07 -12.74 -13.65
C SER A 61 -15.54 -13.36 -14.96
N GLU A 62 -16.24 -14.49 -14.86
CA GLU A 62 -17.05 -15.05 -15.94
C GLU A 62 -18.05 -13.96 -16.36
N GLU A 63 -17.77 -13.26 -17.46
CA GLU A 63 -18.76 -12.41 -18.11
C GLU A 63 -19.67 -13.32 -18.94
N ASP A 64 -20.72 -13.81 -18.29
CA ASP A 64 -21.90 -14.38 -18.93
C ASP A 64 -22.51 -13.33 -19.86
N GLY A 65 -22.56 -13.63 -21.17
CA GLY A 65 -23.17 -12.77 -22.17
C GLY A 65 -23.36 -13.50 -23.49
N GLU A 66 -24.51 -14.16 -23.63
CA GLU A 66 -25.07 -14.66 -24.90
C GLU A 66 -25.33 -13.54 -25.93
#